data_AF-A0AAD6YTQ8-F1
#
_entry.id   AF-A0AAD6YTQ8-F1
#
_cell.length_a   1.000
_cell.length_b   1.000
_cell.length_c   1.000
_cell.angle_alpha   90.00
_cell.angle_beta   90.00
_cell.angle_gamma   90.00
#
_symmetry.space_group_name_H-M   'P 1'
#
loop_
_entity.id
_entity.type
_entity.pdbx_description
1 polymer ?
#
loop_
_entity_poly.entity_id
_entity_poly.type
_entity_poly.pdbx_seq_one_letter_code
_entity_poly.pdbx_strand_id
1 'polypeptide(L)'
;AVYTPSKRMRIMTSALSHTSSGSFLVDSSKVTSQSVIPVPVLEGPPALAQPDWGHLCDDDNSMEGMSMSQLKEYAKRMKGDLRNAKQQISARDGIIEASHATLVVQNLFVQKQSQALNAKENKKKTSRAKLSMEGRGRHLTGEEWMRKPTEAVHAREEEAADKKKRAEDREVAKATKARPAVEWEKMKEDHLKLVEDWTTECERQTAAGVKKKNLPKKPTQPLKPKAPVVTPVADNSDGAESSSEEE
;
A
#
# COMPACT_ATOMS: atom_id res chain seq x y z
N ALA A 1 -4.99 20.64 24.84
CA ALA A 1 -4.77 19.19 24.65
C ALA A 1 -4.05 18.98 23.32
N VAL A 2 -2.88 18.33 23.33
CA VAL A 2 -2.04 18.19 22.12
C VAL A 2 -2.71 17.23 21.15
N TYR A 3 -2.98 17.70 19.92
CA TYR A 3 -3.68 16.97 18.88
C TYR A 3 -2.68 16.08 18.13
N THR A 4 -2.56 14.82 18.55
CA THR A 4 -1.61 13.89 17.90
C THR A 4 -2.22 13.25 16.66
N PRO A 5 -1.42 12.95 15.61
CA PRO A 5 -1.89 12.30 14.40
C PRO A 5 -2.67 10.99 14.67
N SER A 6 -2.19 10.16 15.60
CA SER A 6 -2.89 8.91 15.98
C SER A 6 -4.28 9.15 16.57
N LYS A 7 -4.46 10.23 17.35
CA LYS A 7 -5.77 10.58 17.91
C LYS A 7 -6.72 11.06 16.82
N ARG A 8 -6.24 11.86 15.87
CA ARG A 8 -7.02 12.29 14.69
C ARG A 8 -7.45 11.10 13.84
N MET A 9 -6.55 10.15 13.60
CA MET A 9 -6.86 8.90 12.89
C MET A 9 -7.97 8.14 13.60
N ARG A 10 -7.84 7.90 14.92
CA ARG A 10 -8.86 7.14 15.68
C ARG A 10 -10.24 7.81 15.64
N ILE A 11 -10.30 9.15 15.75
CA ILE A 11 -11.56 9.90 15.65
C ILE A 11 -12.15 9.77 14.24
N MET A 12 -11.33 9.91 13.20
CA MET A 12 -11.77 9.76 11.80
C MET A 12 -12.27 8.34 11.51
N THR A 13 -11.53 7.32 11.94
CA THR A 13 -11.93 5.91 11.83
C THR A 13 -13.23 5.64 12.56
N SER A 14 -13.40 6.18 13.77
CA SER A 14 -14.66 6.10 14.51
C SER A 14 -15.80 6.83 13.78
N ALA A 15 -15.56 8.01 13.22
CA ALA A 15 -16.60 8.73 12.47
C ALA A 15 -17.02 7.95 11.22
N LEU A 16 -16.06 7.40 10.48
CA LEU A 16 -16.31 6.56 9.30
C LEU A 16 -17.06 5.27 9.65
N SER A 17 -16.79 4.64 10.80
CA SER A 17 -17.51 3.43 11.21
C SER A 17 -18.99 3.67 11.51
N HIS A 18 -19.37 4.89 11.90
CA HIS A 18 -20.75 5.25 12.21
C HIS A 18 -21.54 5.70 10.97
N THR A 19 -20.88 5.98 9.84
CA THR A 19 -21.60 6.32 8.60
C THR A 19 -21.99 5.06 7.84
N SER A 20 -23.23 5.02 7.34
CA SER A 20 -23.72 3.88 6.55
C SER A 20 -22.88 3.65 5.30
N SER A 21 -22.38 4.72 4.69
CA SER A 21 -21.53 4.68 3.49
C SER A 21 -20.04 4.52 3.78
N GLY A 22 -19.53 4.86 4.95
CA GLY A 22 -18.09 4.80 5.26
C GLY A 22 -17.67 3.56 6.06
N SER A 23 -18.62 2.87 6.69
CA SER A 23 -18.34 1.74 7.57
C SER A 23 -17.58 0.61 6.89
N PHE A 24 -17.82 0.37 5.59
CA PHE A 24 -17.13 -0.68 4.82
C PHE A 24 -15.61 -0.47 4.67
N LEU A 25 -15.12 0.77 4.88
CA LEU A 25 -13.69 1.07 4.81
C LEU A 25 -12.94 0.61 6.06
N VAL A 26 -13.65 0.54 7.19
CA VAL A 26 -13.07 0.27 8.51
C VAL A 26 -13.47 -1.10 9.02
N ASP A 27 -14.70 -1.50 8.74
CA ASP A 27 -15.28 -2.76 9.19
C ASP A 27 -15.19 -3.82 8.09
N SER A 28 -15.12 -5.08 8.53
CA SER A 28 -15.17 -6.27 7.67
C SER A 28 -16.56 -6.55 7.09
N SER A 29 -17.49 -5.61 7.27
CA SER A 29 -18.87 -5.69 6.79
C SER A 29 -18.89 -5.82 5.26
N LYS A 30 -19.74 -6.73 4.78
CA LYS A 30 -19.82 -7.04 3.35
C LYS A 30 -20.54 -5.90 2.62
N VAL A 31 -19.93 -5.40 1.55
CA VAL A 31 -20.60 -4.54 0.57
C VAL A 31 -21.75 -5.35 -0.04
N THR A 32 -22.98 -4.84 0.06
CA THR A 32 -24.19 -5.49 -0.48
C THR A 32 -24.69 -4.72 -1.70
N SER A 33 -25.65 -5.27 -2.43
CA SER A 33 -26.29 -4.53 -3.54
C SER A 33 -27.08 -3.29 -3.07
N GLN A 34 -27.35 -3.17 -1.76
CA GLN A 34 -28.06 -2.04 -1.17
C GLN A 34 -27.12 -0.90 -0.77
N SER A 35 -25.79 -1.12 -0.73
CA SER A 35 -24.86 -0.03 -0.46
C SER A 35 -24.72 0.85 -1.70
N VAL A 36 -25.24 2.07 -1.60
CA VAL A 36 -25.12 3.10 -2.65
C VAL A 36 -23.95 3.99 -2.29
N ILE A 37 -23.01 4.16 -3.21
CA ILE A 37 -21.98 5.18 -3.09
C ILE A 37 -22.64 6.53 -3.35
N PRO A 38 -22.43 7.55 -2.50
CA PRO A 38 -22.81 8.91 -2.87
C PRO A 38 -22.14 9.33 -4.18
N VAL A 39 -22.94 9.95 -5.05
CA VAL A 39 -22.48 10.55 -6.31
C VAL A 39 -21.39 11.58 -5.97
N PRO A 40 -20.28 11.65 -6.73
CA PRO A 40 -19.26 12.65 -6.47
C PRO A 40 -19.88 14.05 -6.54
N VAL A 41 -19.77 14.80 -5.45
CA VAL A 41 -20.22 16.18 -5.40
C VAL A 41 -19.11 17.02 -6.02
N LEU A 42 -19.37 17.56 -7.21
CA LEU A 42 -18.50 18.54 -7.84
C LEU A 42 -18.75 19.89 -7.19
N GLU A 43 -17.99 20.17 -6.13
CA GLU A 43 -18.04 21.49 -5.49
C GLU A 43 -17.47 22.54 -6.44
N GLY A 44 -18.26 23.59 -6.70
CA GLY A 44 -17.80 24.75 -7.44
C GLY A 44 -16.84 25.60 -6.60
N PRO A 45 -15.99 26.44 -7.24
CA PRO A 45 -15.19 27.41 -6.51
C PRO A 45 -16.08 28.29 -5.62
N PRO A 46 -15.67 28.59 -4.38
CA PRO A 46 -16.48 29.48 -3.54
C PRO A 46 -16.55 30.88 -4.16
N ALA A 47 -17.63 31.60 -3.85
CA ALA A 47 -17.83 32.99 -4.25
C ALA A 47 -16.91 33.94 -3.46
N LEU A 48 -15.61 33.76 -3.62
CA LEU A 48 -14.57 34.64 -3.08
C LEU A 48 -14.26 35.74 -4.09
N ALA A 49 -13.83 36.90 -3.59
CA ALA A 49 -13.37 37.99 -4.42
C ALA A 49 -12.24 37.50 -5.35
N GLN A 50 -12.35 37.80 -6.63
CA GLN A 50 -11.29 37.47 -7.59
C GLN A 50 -10.21 38.56 -7.51
N PRO A 51 -8.92 38.18 -7.44
CA PRO A 51 -7.83 39.14 -7.57
C PRO A 51 -7.87 39.80 -8.94
N ASP A 52 -7.64 41.11 -8.96
CA ASP A 52 -7.55 41.88 -10.20
C ASP A 52 -6.14 41.74 -10.78
N TRP A 53 -6.00 40.92 -11.82
CA TRP A 53 -4.72 40.64 -12.47
C TRP A 53 -4.32 41.69 -13.51
N GLY A 54 -5.21 42.63 -13.86
CA GLY A 54 -4.92 43.64 -14.90
C GLY A 54 -3.67 44.47 -14.58
N HIS A 55 -3.46 44.79 -13.30
CA HIS A 55 -2.35 45.65 -12.82
C HIS A 55 -0.97 44.99 -12.87
N LEU A 56 -0.88 43.69 -13.18
CA LEU A 56 0.40 43.00 -13.34
C LEU A 56 0.95 43.11 -14.77
N CYS A 57 0.09 43.44 -15.74
CA CYS A 57 0.43 43.47 -17.16
C CYS A 57 0.60 44.90 -17.71
N ASP A 58 0.44 45.93 -16.88
CA ASP A 58 0.76 47.29 -17.29
C ASP A 58 2.29 47.42 -17.38
N ASP A 59 2.79 47.64 -18.60
CA ASP A 59 4.20 47.70 -18.97
C ASP A 59 5.10 48.42 -17.94
N ASP A 60 6.36 47.95 -17.85
CA ASP A 60 7.44 48.37 -16.93
C ASP A 60 7.67 49.90 -16.81
N ASN A 61 7.07 50.71 -17.69
CA ASN A 61 7.16 52.17 -17.68
C ASN A 61 6.04 52.90 -16.90
N SER A 62 5.03 52.20 -16.36
CA SER A 62 3.88 52.86 -15.70
C SER A 62 4.21 53.48 -14.33
N MET A 63 5.29 53.03 -13.67
CA MET A 63 5.67 53.54 -12.35
C MET A 63 6.60 54.76 -12.38
N GLU A 64 7.26 55.04 -13.52
CA GLU A 64 8.17 56.18 -13.71
C GLU A 64 7.37 57.49 -13.87
N GLY A 65 6.79 57.97 -12.78
CA GLY A 65 5.95 59.16 -12.77
C GLY A 65 4.91 59.16 -11.65
N MET A 66 4.74 58.03 -10.96
CA MET A 66 3.87 57.97 -9.80
C MET A 66 4.48 58.74 -8.62
N SER A 67 3.67 59.60 -8.02
CA SER A 67 3.97 60.22 -6.73
C SER A 67 4.08 59.16 -5.63
N MET A 68 4.80 59.47 -4.55
CA MET A 68 4.97 58.57 -3.40
C MET A 68 3.64 58.12 -2.77
N SER A 69 2.59 58.93 -2.84
CA SER A 69 1.25 58.55 -2.37
C SER A 69 0.61 57.50 -3.27
N GLN A 70 0.69 57.67 -4.59
CA GLN A 70 0.18 56.70 -5.58
C GLN A 70 0.88 55.35 -5.45
N LEU A 71 2.20 55.35 -5.26
CA LEU A 71 2.97 54.11 -5.07
C LEU A 71 2.54 53.36 -3.79
N LYS A 72 2.27 54.08 -2.70
CA LYS A 72 1.76 53.48 -1.46
C LYS A 72 0.37 52.86 -1.64
N GLU A 73 -0.50 53.52 -2.40
CA GLU A 73 -1.84 53.03 -2.68
C GLU A 73 -1.80 51.79 -3.59
N TYR A 74 -0.97 51.81 -4.63
CA TYR A 74 -0.70 50.66 -5.49
C TYR A 74 -0.20 49.46 -4.68
N ALA A 75 0.81 49.66 -3.82
CA ALA A 75 1.33 48.60 -2.96
C ALA A 75 0.26 48.05 -2.00
N LYS A 76 -0.63 48.90 -1.47
CA LYS A 76 -1.75 48.48 -0.63
C LYS A 76 -2.76 47.64 -1.42
N ARG A 77 -3.09 48.05 -2.65
CA ARG A 77 -3.99 47.31 -3.56
C ARG A 77 -3.40 45.94 -3.89
N MET A 78 -2.15 45.89 -4.34
CA MET A 78 -1.45 44.64 -4.66
C MET A 78 -1.36 43.68 -3.48
N LYS A 79 -1.13 44.20 -2.27
CA LYS A 79 -1.19 43.38 -1.06
C LYS A 79 -2.59 42.80 -0.79
N GLY A 80 -3.64 43.54 -1.14
CA GLY A 80 -5.02 43.08 -1.11
C GLY A 80 -5.28 41.96 -2.12
N ASP A 81 -4.89 42.18 -3.38
CA ASP A 81 -5.07 41.19 -4.45
C ASP A 81 -4.28 39.91 -4.18
N LEU A 82 -3.04 40.01 -3.69
CA LEU A 82 -2.25 38.85 -3.29
C LEU A 82 -2.92 38.06 -2.14
N ARG A 83 -3.57 38.75 -1.19
CA ARG A 83 -4.33 38.09 -0.13
C ARG A 83 -5.54 37.36 -0.71
N ASN A 84 -6.27 37.98 -1.64
CA ASN A 84 -7.41 37.36 -2.31
C ASN A 84 -6.98 36.13 -3.13
N ALA A 85 -5.89 36.25 -3.89
CA ALA A 85 -5.30 35.14 -4.63
C ALA A 85 -4.91 33.97 -3.70
N LYS A 86 -4.28 34.26 -2.55
CA LYS A 86 -3.93 33.25 -1.56
C LYS A 86 -5.17 32.54 -1.00
N GLN A 87 -6.25 33.28 -0.73
CA GLN A 87 -7.52 32.70 -0.27
C GLN A 87 -8.16 31.81 -1.35
N GLN A 88 -8.15 32.26 -2.61
CA GLN A 88 -8.65 31.48 -3.75
C GLN A 88 -7.88 30.17 -3.93
N ILE A 89 -6.54 30.22 -3.90
CA ILE A 89 -5.69 29.03 -4.00
C ILE A 89 -6.00 28.07 -2.85
N SER A 90 -6.00 28.56 -1.61
CA SER A 90 -6.30 27.73 -0.44
C SER A 90 -7.69 27.07 -0.51
N ALA A 91 -8.69 27.78 -1.03
CA ALA A 91 -10.02 27.22 -1.20
C ALA A 91 -10.06 26.15 -2.30
N ARG A 92 -9.41 26.40 -3.44
CA ARG A 92 -9.30 25.44 -4.55
C ARG A 92 -8.55 24.18 -4.13
N ASP A 93 -7.46 24.31 -3.39
CA ASP A 93 -6.70 23.18 -2.87
C ASP A 93 -7.57 22.30 -1.96
N GLY A 94 -8.41 22.92 -1.11
CA GLY A 94 -9.37 22.20 -0.29
C GLY A 94 -10.41 21.41 -1.10
N ILE A 95 -10.95 22.02 -2.18
CA ILE A 95 -11.90 21.33 -3.08
C ILE A 95 -11.21 20.17 -3.80
N ILE A 96 -9.97 20.35 -4.27
CA ILE A 96 -9.20 19.30 -4.94
C ILE A 96 -8.91 18.16 -3.97
N GLU A 97 -8.51 18.46 -2.74
CA GLU A 97 -8.26 17.45 -1.70
C GLU A 97 -9.53 16.64 -1.40
N ALA A 98 -10.67 17.31 -1.21
CA ALA A 98 -11.96 16.66 -0.99
C ALA A 98 -12.38 15.78 -2.20
N SER A 99 -12.15 16.28 -3.42
CA SER A 99 -12.44 15.55 -4.66
C SER A 99 -11.57 14.29 -4.78
N HIS A 100 -10.28 14.41 -4.51
CA HIS A 100 -9.35 13.27 -4.51
C HIS A 100 -9.70 12.24 -3.43
N ALA A 101 -10.06 12.69 -2.22
CA ALA A 101 -10.49 11.80 -1.15
C ALA A 101 -11.75 11.01 -1.56
N THR A 102 -12.73 11.67 -2.20
CA THR A 102 -13.94 11.03 -2.72
C THR A 102 -13.62 9.98 -3.78
N LEU A 103 -12.71 10.29 -4.71
CA LEU A 103 -12.28 9.38 -5.77
C LEU A 103 -11.59 8.12 -5.20
N VAL A 104 -10.75 8.27 -4.19
CA VAL A 104 -10.11 7.13 -3.51
C VAL A 104 -11.15 6.22 -2.85
N VAL A 105 -12.14 6.80 -2.16
CA VAL A 105 -13.23 6.03 -1.54
C VAL A 105 -14.05 5.26 -2.59
N GLN A 106 -14.36 5.90 -3.72
CA GLN A 106 -15.08 5.26 -4.83
C GLN A 106 -14.28 4.10 -5.43
N ASN A 107 -12.99 4.27 -5.66
CA ASN A 107 -12.12 3.21 -6.17
C ASN A 107 -12.07 2.01 -5.19
N LEU A 108 -11.89 2.26 -3.89
CA LEU A 108 -11.88 1.20 -2.88
C LEU A 108 -13.21 0.42 -2.84
N PHE A 109 -14.34 1.12 -2.99
CA PHE A 109 -15.63 0.46 -3.09
C PHE A 109 -15.74 -0.45 -4.32
N VAL A 110 -15.34 0.05 -5.50
CA VAL A 110 -15.37 -0.73 -6.75
C VAL A 110 -14.48 -1.97 -6.63
N GLN A 111 -13.29 -1.84 -6.03
CA GLN A 111 -12.41 -2.98 -5.77
C GLN A 111 -13.08 -4.02 -4.86
N LYS A 112 -13.72 -3.59 -3.76
CA LYS A 112 -14.46 -4.49 -2.86
C LYS A 112 -15.62 -5.19 -3.57
N GLN A 113 -16.35 -4.47 -4.42
CA GLN A 113 -17.44 -5.05 -5.21
C GLN A 113 -16.92 -6.08 -6.23
N SER A 114 -15.84 -5.76 -6.94
CA SER A 114 -15.18 -6.67 -7.87
C SER A 114 -14.69 -7.93 -7.17
N GLN A 115 -14.05 -7.81 -6.00
CA GLN A 115 -13.66 -8.96 -5.17
C GLN A 115 -14.86 -9.80 -4.75
N ALA A 116 -15.98 -9.16 -4.35
CA ALA A 116 -17.19 -9.87 -3.96
C ALA A 116 -17.87 -10.58 -5.14
N LEU A 117 -17.84 -10.00 -6.34
CA LEU A 117 -18.32 -10.62 -7.57
C LEU A 117 -17.46 -11.80 -7.98
N ASN A 118 -16.14 -11.60 -8.05
CA ASN A 118 -15.18 -12.66 -8.33
C ASN A 118 -15.33 -13.83 -7.34
N ALA A 119 -15.46 -13.54 -6.03
CA ALA A 119 -15.68 -14.57 -5.02
C ALA A 119 -17.00 -15.34 -5.21
N LYS A 120 -18.04 -14.71 -5.79
CA LYS A 120 -19.33 -15.37 -6.10
C LYS A 120 -19.23 -16.19 -7.39
N GLU A 121 -18.58 -15.67 -8.42
CA GLU A 121 -18.35 -16.35 -9.71
C GLU A 121 -17.47 -17.59 -9.52
N ASN A 122 -16.37 -17.43 -8.78
CA ASN A 122 -15.42 -18.50 -8.49
C ASN A 122 -15.79 -19.33 -7.26
N LYS A 123 -16.97 -19.11 -6.67
CA LYS A 123 -17.49 -20.00 -5.64
C LYS A 123 -17.73 -21.35 -6.29
N LYS A 124 -16.76 -22.27 -6.13
CA LYS A 124 -16.85 -23.67 -6.57
C LYS A 124 -18.28 -24.13 -6.29
N LYS A 125 -19.04 -24.51 -7.33
CA LYS A 125 -20.37 -25.09 -7.16
C LYS A 125 -20.20 -26.20 -6.13
N THR A 126 -20.71 -25.98 -4.92
CA THR A 126 -20.56 -26.93 -3.80
C THR A 126 -20.97 -28.30 -4.33
N SER A 127 -20.25 -29.37 -3.95
CA SER A 127 -20.41 -30.71 -4.55
C SER A 127 -21.83 -31.27 -4.51
N ARG A 128 -22.76 -30.64 -3.78
CA ARG A 128 -24.20 -30.86 -3.92
C ARG A 128 -24.72 -30.71 -5.36
N ALA A 129 -24.09 -29.89 -6.20
CA ALA A 129 -24.41 -29.80 -7.62
C ALA A 129 -23.80 -30.94 -8.47
N LYS A 130 -22.85 -31.74 -7.94
CA LYS A 130 -22.34 -32.94 -8.65
C LYS A 130 -23.38 -34.08 -8.69
N LEU A 131 -24.42 -34.04 -7.84
CA LEU A 131 -25.56 -34.95 -7.91
C LEU A 131 -26.43 -34.69 -9.15
N SER A 132 -26.37 -33.48 -9.71
CA SER A 132 -27.10 -33.07 -10.91
C SER A 132 -26.10 -32.61 -11.97
N MET A 133 -25.26 -33.54 -12.45
CA MET A 133 -24.55 -33.31 -13.71
C MET A 133 -25.60 -33.31 -14.83
N GLU A 134 -25.69 -32.20 -15.57
CA GLU A 134 -26.47 -32.05 -16.83
C GLU A 134 -28.01 -32.03 -16.74
N GLY A 135 -28.62 -31.86 -15.57
CA GLY A 135 -30.08 -31.69 -15.49
C GLY A 135 -30.91 -32.91 -15.94
N ARG A 136 -30.27 -34.05 -16.19
CA ARG A 136 -30.93 -35.33 -16.49
C ARG A 136 -30.83 -36.25 -15.27
N GLY A 137 -31.97 -36.78 -14.81
CA GLY A 137 -32.00 -37.75 -13.73
C GLY A 137 -31.25 -39.02 -14.13
N ARG A 138 -30.08 -39.27 -13.53
CA ARG A 138 -29.35 -40.54 -13.68
C ARG A 138 -29.78 -41.50 -12.58
N HIS A 139 -29.86 -42.79 -12.89
CA HIS A 139 -30.03 -43.85 -11.90
C HIS A 139 -28.78 -43.94 -11.00
N LEU A 140 -29.00 -43.82 -9.69
CA LEU A 140 -27.96 -43.79 -8.63
C LEU A 140 -27.29 -45.15 -8.35
N THR A 141 -27.59 -46.17 -9.15
CA THR A 141 -27.14 -47.56 -8.97
C THR A 141 -26.09 -48.00 -9.98
N GLY A 142 -25.72 -47.16 -10.95
CA GLY A 142 -24.66 -47.47 -11.91
C GLY A 142 -23.29 -47.60 -11.24
N GLU A 143 -22.45 -48.51 -11.71
CA GLU A 143 -21.09 -48.74 -11.20
C GLU A 143 -20.23 -47.47 -11.23
N GLU A 144 -20.45 -46.60 -12.23
CA GLU A 144 -19.84 -45.27 -12.33
C GLU A 144 -20.21 -44.33 -11.17
N TRP A 145 -21.38 -44.52 -10.55
CA TRP A 145 -21.80 -43.75 -9.37
C TRP A 145 -21.05 -44.20 -8.13
N MET A 146 -20.79 -45.51 -7.97
CA MET A 146 -20.05 -46.06 -6.84
C MET A 146 -18.57 -45.66 -6.87
N ARG A 147 -17.99 -45.49 -8.08
CA ARG A 147 -16.58 -45.10 -8.27
C ARG A 147 -16.29 -43.62 -7.97
N LYS A 148 -17.27 -42.73 -8.15
CA LYS A 148 -17.07 -41.28 -7.95
C LYS A 148 -16.83 -40.85 -6.49
N PRO A 149 -17.53 -41.41 -5.49
CA PRO A 149 -17.24 -41.16 -4.08
C PRO A 149 -15.85 -41.62 -3.68
N THR A 150 -15.40 -42.78 -4.17
CA THR A 150 -14.06 -43.31 -3.84
C THR A 150 -12.95 -42.48 -4.48
N GLU A 151 -13.10 -42.08 -5.75
CA GLU A 151 -12.20 -41.12 -6.41
C GLU A 151 -12.16 -39.76 -5.67
N ALA A 152 -13.31 -39.28 -5.18
CA ALA A 152 -13.37 -38.03 -4.43
C ALA A 152 -12.74 -38.13 -3.03
N VAL A 153 -12.75 -39.30 -2.40
CA VAL A 153 -12.03 -39.57 -1.15
C VAL A 153 -10.53 -39.63 -1.41
N HIS A 154 -10.08 -40.37 -2.42
CA HIS A 154 -8.67 -40.42 -2.81
C HIS A 154 -8.10 -39.06 -3.18
N ALA A 155 -8.81 -38.27 -3.99
CA ALA A 155 -8.38 -36.91 -4.33
C ALA A 155 -8.27 -35.99 -3.09
N ARG A 156 -9.13 -36.18 -2.07
CA ARG A 156 -9.04 -35.43 -0.81
C ARG A 156 -7.85 -35.87 0.04
N GLU A 157 -7.55 -37.17 0.04
CA GLU A 157 -6.39 -37.73 0.75
C GLU A 157 -5.09 -37.26 0.11
N GLU A 158 -5.00 -37.25 -1.22
CA GLU A 158 -3.87 -36.70 -1.98
C GLU A 158 -3.69 -35.20 -1.72
N GLU A 159 -4.76 -34.40 -1.80
CA GLU A 159 -4.69 -32.97 -1.51
C GLU A 159 -4.27 -32.70 -0.05
N ALA A 160 -4.71 -33.55 0.90
CA ALA A 160 -4.30 -33.45 2.30
C ALA A 160 -2.82 -33.83 2.50
N ALA A 161 -2.34 -34.86 1.80
CA ALA A 161 -0.94 -35.25 1.83
C ALA A 161 -0.03 -34.16 1.24
N ASP A 162 -0.42 -33.57 0.10
CA ASP A 162 0.30 -32.45 -0.51
C ASP A 162 0.34 -31.22 0.39
N LYS A 163 -0.77 -30.90 1.07
CA LYS A 163 -0.80 -29.81 2.06
C LYS A 163 0.15 -30.05 3.23
N LYS A 164 0.23 -31.30 3.73
CA LYS A 164 1.18 -31.67 4.79
C LYS A 164 2.62 -31.52 4.32
N LYS A 165 2.94 -32.07 3.14
CA LYS A 165 4.28 -31.95 2.54
C LYS A 165 4.69 -30.48 2.36
N ARG A 166 3.80 -29.64 1.81
CA ARG A 166 4.05 -28.20 1.66
C ARG A 166 4.24 -27.48 3.00
N ALA A 167 3.57 -27.92 4.06
CA ALA A 167 3.76 -27.35 5.40
C ALA A 167 5.13 -27.74 5.98
N GLU A 168 5.52 -29.01 5.83
CA GLU A 168 6.84 -29.52 6.23
C GLU A 168 7.97 -28.79 5.48
N ASP A 169 7.84 -28.64 4.15
CA ASP A 169 8.81 -27.92 3.32
C ASP A 169 8.97 -26.45 3.77
N ARG A 170 7.87 -25.79 4.17
CA ARG A 170 7.91 -24.41 4.69
C ARG A 170 8.64 -24.33 6.02
N GLU A 171 8.43 -25.28 6.93
CA GLU A 171 9.14 -25.30 8.22
C GLU A 171 10.63 -25.59 8.04
N VAL A 172 10.99 -26.52 7.14
CA VAL A 172 12.39 -26.77 6.76
C VAL A 172 13.03 -25.52 6.14
N ALA A 173 12.32 -24.82 5.25
CA ALA A 173 12.79 -23.58 4.63
C ALA A 173 12.97 -22.44 5.66
N LYS A 174 12.11 -22.35 6.68
CA LYS A 174 12.27 -21.39 7.79
C LYS A 174 13.48 -21.74 8.65
N ALA A 175 13.63 -23.01 9.03
CA ALA A 175 14.72 -23.46 9.88
C ALA A 175 16.10 -23.26 9.22
N THR A 176 16.20 -23.54 7.92
CA THR A 176 17.42 -23.33 7.13
C THR A 176 17.79 -21.85 6.98
N LYS A 177 16.81 -20.94 6.89
CA LYS A 177 17.05 -19.48 6.84
C LYS A 177 17.38 -18.88 8.21
N ALA A 178 16.88 -19.45 9.30
CA ALA A 178 17.10 -18.91 10.64
C ALA A 178 18.57 -19.02 11.10
N ARG A 179 19.27 -20.10 10.77
CA ARG A 179 20.67 -20.32 11.21
C ARG A 179 21.65 -19.26 10.67
N PRO A 180 21.69 -18.97 9.34
CA PRO A 180 22.57 -17.91 8.82
C PRO A 180 22.18 -16.52 9.29
N ALA A 181 20.89 -16.27 9.60
CA ALA A 181 20.44 -14.99 10.11
C ALA A 181 21.00 -14.70 11.52
N VAL A 182 20.97 -15.70 12.41
CA VAL A 182 21.55 -15.59 13.76
C VAL A 182 23.07 -15.39 13.70
N GLU A 183 23.75 -16.13 12.82
CA GLU A 183 25.19 -15.95 12.61
C GLU A 183 25.53 -14.56 12.06
N TRP A 184 24.72 -14.02 11.16
CA TRP A 184 24.89 -12.67 10.62
C TRP A 184 24.65 -11.56 11.66
N GLU A 185 23.67 -11.72 12.55
CA GLU A 185 23.46 -10.77 13.65
C GLU A 185 24.67 -10.74 14.58
N LYS A 186 25.21 -11.90 14.98
CA LYS A 186 26.43 -11.97 15.80
C LYS A 186 27.63 -11.29 15.11
N MET A 187 27.84 -11.55 13.81
CA MET A 187 28.92 -10.88 13.06
C MET A 187 28.76 -9.36 13.01
N LYS A 188 27.53 -8.85 12.95
CA LYS A 188 27.27 -7.40 13.00
C LYS A 188 27.58 -6.83 14.38
N GLU A 189 27.16 -7.51 15.44
CA GLU A 189 27.46 -7.09 16.82
C GLU A 189 28.96 -7.06 17.08
N ASP A 190 29.70 -8.08 16.66
CA ASP A 190 31.15 -8.14 16.81
C ASP A 190 31.85 -7.05 15.99
N HIS A 191 31.37 -6.76 14.76
CA HIS A 191 31.91 -5.67 13.95
C HIS A 191 31.66 -4.29 14.58
N LEU A 192 30.49 -4.08 15.17
CA LEU A 192 30.17 -2.82 15.86
C LEU A 192 31.13 -2.59 17.04
N LYS A 193 31.39 -3.62 17.84
CA LYS A 193 32.39 -3.54 18.94
C LYS A 193 33.78 -3.22 18.42
N LEU A 194 34.23 -3.90 17.36
CA LEU A 194 35.53 -3.62 16.72
C LEU A 194 35.63 -2.18 16.19
N VAL A 195 34.54 -1.62 15.67
CA VAL A 195 34.51 -0.23 15.22
C VAL A 195 34.56 0.74 16.40
N GLU A 196 33.86 0.45 17.49
CA GLU A 196 33.88 1.25 18.72
C GLU A 196 35.28 1.28 19.36
N ASP A 197 35.91 0.11 19.49
CA ASP A 197 37.30 -0.03 19.97
C ASP A 197 38.28 0.72 19.04
N TRP A 198 38.08 0.63 17.73
CA TRP A 198 38.90 1.37 16.77
C TRP A 198 38.71 2.89 16.87
N THR A 199 37.47 3.37 17.08
CA THR A 199 37.20 4.80 17.25
C THR A 199 37.85 5.35 18.51
N THR A 200 37.74 4.65 19.63
CA THR A 200 38.35 5.06 20.90
C THR A 200 39.88 5.08 20.81
N GLU A 201 40.49 4.10 20.14
CA GLU A 201 41.94 4.08 19.89
C GLU A 201 42.39 5.20 18.93
N CYS A 202 41.61 5.50 17.89
CA CYS A 202 41.88 6.63 17.00
C CYS A 202 41.82 7.97 17.73
N GLU A 203 40.82 8.16 18.60
CA GLU A 203 40.69 9.36 19.44
C GLU A 203 41.89 9.51 20.38
N ARG A 204 42.29 8.41 21.05
CA ARG A 204 43.47 8.37 21.92
C ARG A 204 44.75 8.76 21.19
N GLN A 205 44.98 8.21 19.99
CA GLN A 205 46.16 8.53 19.18
C GLN A 205 46.13 9.96 18.62
N THR A 206 44.95 10.47 18.29
CA THR A 206 44.79 11.85 17.84
C THR A 206 45.10 12.84 18.98
N ALA A 207 44.64 12.54 20.21
CA ALA A 207 44.98 13.32 21.40
C ALA A 207 46.49 13.31 21.71
N ALA A 208 47.19 12.21 21.38
CA ALA A 208 48.64 12.09 21.49
C ALA A 208 49.44 12.78 20.35
N GLY A 209 48.77 13.48 19.42
CA GLY A 209 49.42 14.24 18.35
C GLY A 209 49.91 13.40 17.16
N VAL A 210 49.44 12.15 17.03
CA VAL A 210 49.77 11.30 15.88
C VAL A 210 49.13 11.87 14.61
N LYS A 211 49.91 12.03 13.54
CA LYS A 211 49.40 12.49 12.24
C LYS A 211 48.36 11.50 11.70
N LYS A 212 47.27 12.01 11.13
CA LYS A 212 46.14 11.21 10.58
C LYS A 212 46.54 10.08 9.62
N LYS A 213 47.67 10.20 8.90
CA LYS A 213 48.17 9.17 7.98
C LYS A 213 48.69 7.91 8.69
N ASN A 214 49.01 8.01 9.98
CA ASN A 214 49.54 6.91 10.79
C ASN A 214 48.48 6.28 11.70
N LEU A 215 47.22 6.73 11.62
CA LEU A 215 46.12 6.13 12.38
C LEU A 215 45.84 4.70 11.85
N PRO A 216 45.40 3.78 12.72
CA PRO A 216 45.03 2.44 12.30
C PRO A 216 43.92 2.50 11.25
N LYS A 217 43.95 1.59 10.27
CA LYS A 217 42.90 1.49 9.25
C LYS A 217 41.59 1.03 9.88
N LYS A 218 40.48 1.59 9.41
CA LYS A 218 39.14 1.19 9.87
C LYS A 218 38.89 -0.30 9.62
N PRO A 219 38.31 -1.04 10.59
CA PRO A 219 37.92 -2.43 10.39
C PRO A 219 37.03 -2.59 9.14
N THR A 220 37.32 -3.61 8.33
CA THR A 220 36.52 -3.92 7.14
C THR A 220 35.22 -4.60 7.54
N GLN A 221 34.09 -4.23 6.91
CA GLN A 221 32.80 -4.86 7.18
C GLN A 221 32.81 -6.33 6.76
N PRO A 222 32.35 -7.26 7.61
CA PRO A 222 32.22 -8.66 7.21
C PRO A 222 31.18 -8.80 6.09
N LEU A 223 31.45 -9.69 5.14
CA LEU A 223 30.48 -10.01 4.09
C LEU A 223 29.42 -10.96 4.63
N LYS A 224 28.16 -10.76 4.22
CA LYS A 224 27.05 -11.61 4.63
C LYS A 224 27.31 -13.06 4.21
N PRO A 225 27.23 -14.05 5.13
CA PRO A 225 27.31 -15.46 4.78
C PRO A 225 26.29 -15.79 3.70
N LYS A 226 26.74 -16.39 2.60
CA LYS A 226 25.85 -16.87 1.55
C LYS A 226 25.07 -18.04 2.14
N ALA A 227 23.74 -17.94 2.18
CA ALA A 227 22.91 -19.08 2.50
C ALA A 227 23.22 -20.21 1.51
N PRO A 228 23.28 -21.48 1.96
CA PRO A 228 23.40 -22.60 1.04
C PRO A 228 22.24 -22.51 0.04
N VAL A 229 22.57 -22.58 -1.26
CA VAL A 229 21.58 -22.63 -2.33
C VAL A 229 20.84 -23.95 -2.16
N VAL A 230 19.72 -23.90 -1.46
CA VAL A 230 18.71 -24.95 -1.56
C VAL A 230 18.14 -24.79 -2.96
N THR A 231 18.53 -25.67 -3.88
CA THR A 231 17.89 -25.77 -5.19
C THR A 231 16.39 -25.92 -4.94
N PRO A 232 15.56 -24.98 -5.45
CA PRO A 232 14.12 -25.17 -5.36
C PRO A 232 13.81 -26.39 -6.20
N VAL A 233 13.26 -27.43 -5.57
CA VAL A 233 12.52 -28.45 -6.29
C VAL A 233 11.46 -27.68 -7.08
N ALA A 234 11.49 -27.86 -8.41
CA ALA A 234 10.74 -27.12 -9.39
C ALA A 234 9.33 -26.76 -8.88
N ASP A 235 9.10 -25.46 -8.72
CA ASP A 235 7.77 -24.90 -8.64
C ASP A 235 7.16 -25.02 -10.04
N ASN A 236 6.69 -26.22 -10.39
CA ASN A 236 5.73 -26.38 -11.49
C ASN A 236 4.41 -25.77 -11.00
N SER A 237 4.38 -24.45 -10.97
CA SER A 237 3.17 -23.66 -11.10
C SER A 237 2.67 -23.87 -12.52
N ASP A 238 1.96 -24.98 -12.74
CA ASP A 238 1.07 -25.18 -13.89
C ASP A 238 -0.01 -24.10 -13.86
N GLY A 239 0.36 -22.91 -14.33
CA GLY A 239 -0.55 -21.93 -14.90
C GLY A 239 -0.96 -22.43 -16.27
N ALA A 240 -1.89 -23.39 -16.30
CA ALA A 240 -2.59 -23.76 -17.52
C ALA A 240 -3.56 -22.62 -17.88
N GLU A 241 -3.03 -21.56 -18.50
CA GLU A 241 -3.83 -20.70 -19.37
C GLU A 241 -4.10 -21.46 -20.66
N SER A 242 -5.27 -22.10 -20.71
CA SER A 242 -5.85 -22.65 -21.92
C SER A 242 -6.28 -21.48 -22.82
N SER A 243 -5.35 -20.97 -23.62
CA SER A 243 -5.63 -20.16 -24.80
C SER A 243 -6.17 -21.08 -25.89
N SER A 244 -7.50 -21.17 -25.99
CA SER A 244 -8.19 -21.76 -27.13
C SER A 244 -8.75 -20.64 -27.99
N GLU A 245 -8.09 -20.34 -29.11
CA GLU A 245 -8.66 -19.57 -30.21
C GLU A 245 -7.87 -19.87 -31.50
N GLU A 246 -8.34 -20.87 -32.26
CA GLU A 246 -8.29 -20.93 -33.73
C GLU A 246 -9.56 -21.70 -34.18
N GLU A 247 -10.60 -20.96 -34.53
CA GLU A 247 -11.33 -21.01 -35.82
C GLU A 247 -12.29 -19.83 -35.95
#